data_AF-A0A835Z9R1-F1
#
_entry.id   AF-A0A835Z9R1-F1
#
_cell.length_a   1.000
_cell.length_b   1.000
_cell.length_c   1.000
_cell.angle_alpha   90.00
_cell.angle_beta   90.00
_cell.angle_gamma   90.00
#
_symmetry.space_group_name_H-M   'P 1'
#
loop_
_entity.id
_entity.type
_entity.pdbx_description
1 polymer ?
#
loop_
_entity_poly.entity_id
_entity_poly.type
_entity_poly.pdbx_seq_one_letter_code
_entity_poly.pdbx_strand_id
1 'polypeptide(L)'
;GTVRYMAPEVVRGQPYNERVDVYSFGLLLWEMLAYQRVFEGIPLRQFYKSVITDGLRPEMEAHWSPALARLMKSCWAPNPDARPDIEAVAAALRVILAQVSLCHRRSGGPGGGGGGGN
;
A
#
# COMPACT_ATOMS: atom_id res chain seq x y z
N GLY A 1 7.88 3.31 18.14
CA GLY A 1 6.87 3.33 17.07
C GLY A 1 5.49 3.04 17.63
N THR A 2 4.43 3.34 16.89
CA THR A 2 3.07 2.92 17.25
C THR A 2 2.89 1.44 16.91
N VAL A 3 2.48 0.62 17.89
CA VAL A 3 2.42 -0.86 17.80
C VAL A 3 1.74 -1.36 16.52
N ARG A 4 0.72 -0.67 16.03
CA ARG A 4 -0.07 -1.05 14.85
C ARG A 4 0.71 -1.08 13.53
N TYR A 5 1.82 -0.34 13.46
CA TYR A 5 2.66 -0.25 12.26
C TYR A 5 3.93 -1.10 12.38
N MET A 6 4.20 -1.66 13.56
CA MET A 6 5.40 -2.47 13.77
C MET A 6 5.32 -3.79 13.02
N ALA A 7 6.43 -4.15 12.37
CA ALA A 7 6.58 -5.46 11.78
C ALA A 7 6.52 -6.56 12.85
N PRO A 8 6.00 -7.76 12.52
CA PRO A 8 5.77 -8.82 13.49
C PRO A 8 7.06 -9.30 14.19
N GLU A 9 8.20 -9.30 13.50
CA GLU A 9 9.52 -9.62 14.07
C GLU A 9 9.96 -8.61 15.14
N VAL A 10 9.66 -7.33 14.97
CA VAL A 10 9.96 -6.27 15.96
C VAL A 10 9.13 -6.50 17.22
N VAL A 11 7.84 -6.81 17.05
CA VAL A 11 6.93 -7.08 18.17
C VAL A 11 7.36 -8.33 18.96
N ARG A 12 7.94 -9.33 18.28
CA ARG A 12 8.43 -10.56 18.90
C ARG A 12 9.85 -10.43 19.47
N GLY A 13 10.52 -9.28 19.32
CA GLY A 13 11.91 -9.12 19.75
C GLY A 13 12.91 -9.97 18.97
N GLN A 14 12.57 -10.34 17.73
CA GLN A 14 13.45 -11.09 16.84
C GLN A 14 14.48 -10.15 16.17
N PRO A 15 15.61 -10.68 15.67
CA PRO A 15 16.52 -9.90 14.83
C PRO A 15 15.77 -9.30 13.65
N TYR A 16 16.04 -8.04 13.34
CA TYR A 16 15.40 -7.31 12.27
C TYR A 16 16.40 -6.40 11.55
N ASN A 17 16.02 -5.95 10.36
CA ASN A 17 16.78 -5.03 9.51
C ASN A 17 15.87 -3.91 8.98
N GLU A 18 16.33 -3.14 7.99
CA GLU A 18 15.59 -2.01 7.40
C GLU A 18 14.24 -2.41 6.76
N ARG A 19 13.99 -3.70 6.53
CA ARG A 19 12.71 -4.19 5.97
C ARG A 19 11.53 -4.01 6.91
N VAL A 20 11.76 -3.67 8.19
CA VAL A 20 10.70 -3.27 9.13
C VAL A 20 10.09 -1.91 8.77
N ASP A 21 10.87 -1.03 8.17
CA ASP A 21 10.40 0.28 7.72
C ASP A 21 9.55 0.13 6.45
N VAL A 22 9.91 -0.82 5.57
CA VAL A 22 9.10 -1.18 4.40
C VAL A 22 7.73 -1.72 4.81
N TYR A 23 7.67 -2.56 5.85
CA TYR A 23 6.41 -3.03 6.41
C TYR A 23 5.54 -1.88 6.89
N SER A 24 6.12 -0.97 7.68
CA SER A 24 5.44 0.20 8.22
C SER A 24 4.93 1.11 7.09
N PHE A 25 5.76 1.32 6.06
CA PHE A 25 5.40 2.09 4.87
C PHE A 25 4.22 1.49 4.11
N GLY A 26 4.18 0.16 3.94
CA GLY A 26 3.05 -0.52 3.30
C GLY A 26 1.73 -0.20 4.00
N LEU A 27 1.70 -0.28 5.34
CA LEU A 27 0.51 0.02 6.14
C LEU A 27 0.11 1.50 6.06
N LEU A 28 1.08 2.42 6.06
CA LEU A 28 0.81 3.85 5.85
C LEU A 28 0.23 4.13 4.47
N LEU A 29 0.75 3.48 3.43
CA LEU A 29 0.23 3.61 2.07
C LEU A 29 -1.23 3.15 1.97
N TRP A 30 -1.57 2.07 2.67
CA TRP A 30 -2.94 1.62 2.79
C TRP A 30 -3.83 2.63 3.54
N GLU A 31 -3.37 3.14 4.68
CA GLU A 31 -4.12 4.15 5.47
C GLU A 31 -4.41 5.41 4.65
N MET A 32 -3.47 5.85 3.81
CA MET A 32 -3.67 6.98 2.89
C MET A 32 -4.74 6.72 1.83
N LEU A 33 -4.88 5.48 1.35
CA LEU A 33 -5.90 5.12 0.34
C LEU A 33 -7.27 4.84 0.97
N ALA A 34 -7.28 4.22 2.14
CA ALA A 34 -8.49 3.90 2.87
C ALA A 34 -9.12 5.13 3.55
N TYR A 35 -8.34 6.20 3.76
CA TYR A 35 -8.71 7.34 4.60
C TYR A 35 -9.17 6.92 6.00
N GLN A 36 -8.61 5.81 6.50
CA GLN A 36 -8.99 5.15 7.74
C GLN A 36 -7.76 4.63 8.45
N ARG A 37 -7.81 4.61 9.78
CA ARG A 37 -6.67 4.17 10.57
C ARG A 37 -6.49 2.67 10.47
N VAL A 38 -5.25 2.23 10.26
CA VAL A 38 -4.96 0.81 10.11
C VAL A 38 -5.34 0.04 11.38
N PHE A 39 -6.16 -1.02 11.21
CA PHE A 39 -6.70 -1.83 12.30
C PHE A 39 -7.53 -1.05 13.33
N GLU A 40 -8.18 0.05 12.92
CA GLU A 40 -9.09 0.80 13.78
C GLU A 40 -10.18 -0.10 14.38
N GLY A 41 -10.59 0.19 15.61
CA GLY A 41 -11.58 -0.61 16.34
C GLY A 41 -11.07 -1.94 16.92
N ILE A 42 -9.91 -2.46 16.51
CA ILE A 42 -9.34 -3.68 17.09
C ILE A 42 -8.60 -3.35 18.40
N PRO A 43 -9.02 -3.89 19.57
CA PRO A 43 -8.31 -3.68 20.84
C PRO A 43 -6.89 -4.25 20.78
N LEU A 44 -5.93 -3.63 21.49
CA LEU A 44 -4.52 -4.04 21.44
C LEU A 44 -4.29 -5.53 21.74
N ARG A 45 -5.01 -6.10 22.73
CA ARG A 45 -4.93 -7.54 23.03
C ARG A 45 -5.31 -8.42 21.84
N GLN A 46 -6.35 -8.03 21.11
CA GLN A 46 -6.78 -8.76 19.91
C GLN A 46 -5.85 -8.51 18.73
N PHE A 47 -5.29 -7.30 18.61
CA PHE A 47 -4.32 -6.95 17.58
C PHE A 47 -3.12 -7.91 17.58
N TYR A 48 -2.54 -8.19 18.76
CA TYR A 48 -1.42 -9.14 18.85
C TYR A 48 -1.78 -10.51 18.28
N LYS A 49 -2.94 -11.05 18.66
CA LYS A 49 -3.39 -12.33 18.12
C LYS A 49 -3.66 -12.24 16.61
N SER A 50 -4.55 -11.36 16.19
CA SER A 50 -5.02 -11.34 14.80
C SER A 50 -3.93 -10.93 13.81
N VAL A 51 -3.12 -9.90 14.08
CA VAL A 51 -2.14 -9.37 13.11
C VAL A 51 -0.79 -10.06 13.21
N ILE A 52 -0.32 -10.31 14.45
CA ILE A 52 1.01 -10.86 14.70
C ILE A 52 0.99 -12.39 14.68
N THR A 53 -0.03 -13.04 15.25
CA THR A 53 -0.12 -14.50 15.24
C THR A 53 -0.86 -15.03 14.00
N ASP A 54 -2.07 -14.54 13.74
CA ASP A 54 -2.95 -15.08 12.69
C ASP A 54 -2.67 -14.46 11.30
N GLY A 55 -1.83 -13.41 11.25
CA GLY A 55 -1.41 -12.81 9.98
C GLY A 55 -2.46 -11.95 9.29
N LEU A 56 -3.46 -11.44 10.02
CA LEU A 56 -4.46 -10.49 9.51
C LEU A 56 -3.76 -9.30 8.83
N ARG A 57 -4.25 -8.92 7.65
CA ARG A 57 -3.79 -7.76 6.89
C ARG A 57 -4.98 -6.88 6.52
N PRO A 58 -4.76 -5.58 6.26
CA PRO A 58 -5.83 -4.68 5.89
C PRO A 58 -6.52 -5.12 4.58
N GLU A 59 -7.84 -4.99 4.53
CA GLU A 59 -8.64 -5.31 3.35
C GLU A 59 -8.40 -4.31 2.23
N MET A 60 -8.47 -4.75 0.98
CA MET A 60 -8.26 -3.87 -0.18
C MET A 60 -9.56 -3.72 -0.95
N GLU A 61 -9.87 -2.48 -1.29
CA GLU A 61 -11.02 -2.19 -2.12
C GLU A 61 -10.79 -2.62 -3.58
N ALA A 62 -11.81 -3.21 -4.19
CA ALA A 62 -11.73 -3.74 -5.55
C ALA A 62 -11.45 -2.65 -6.61
N HIS A 63 -11.80 -1.40 -6.32
CA HIS A 63 -11.60 -0.27 -7.23
C HIS A 63 -10.18 0.31 -7.17
N TRP A 64 -9.34 -0.11 -6.21
CA TRP A 64 -7.95 0.33 -6.16
C TRP A 64 -7.11 -0.30 -7.28
N SER A 65 -6.09 0.42 -7.73
CA SER A 65 -5.17 -0.06 -8.76
C SER A 65 -4.57 -1.41 -8.38
N PRO A 66 -4.70 -2.46 -9.23
CA PRO A 66 -4.11 -3.77 -8.94
C PRO A 66 -2.59 -3.72 -8.77
N ALA A 67 -1.91 -2.79 -9.44
CA ALA A 67 -0.47 -2.61 -9.30
C ALA A 67 -0.11 -2.07 -7.89
N LEU A 68 -0.89 -1.11 -7.40
CA LEU A 68 -0.71 -0.53 -6.07
C LEU A 68 -1.05 -1.55 -4.97
N ALA A 69 -2.13 -2.31 -5.15
CA ALA A 69 -2.52 -3.41 -4.28
C ALA A 69 -1.41 -4.46 -4.14
N ARG A 70 -0.79 -4.88 -5.26
CA ARG A 70 0.34 -5.82 -5.24
C ARG A 70 1.55 -5.26 -4.51
N LEU A 71 1.88 -3.98 -4.73
CA LEU A 71 3.00 -3.32 -4.05
C LEU A 71 2.77 -3.25 -2.53
N MET A 72 1.59 -2.84 -2.08
CA MET A 72 1.26 -2.84 -0.65
C MET A 72 1.36 -4.25 -0.04
N LYS A 73 0.86 -5.27 -0.75
CA LYS A 73 0.95 -6.67 -0.31
C LYS A 73 2.38 -7.15 -0.13
N SER A 74 3.29 -6.78 -1.03
CA SER A 74 4.70 -7.18 -0.91
C SER A 74 5.39 -6.45 0.24
N CYS A 75 5.04 -5.18 0.50
CA CYS A 75 5.62 -4.41 1.61
C CYS A 75 5.36 -5.04 2.99
N TRP A 76 4.17 -5.60 3.22
CA TRP A 76 3.81 -6.21 4.52
C TRP A 76 3.81 -7.75 4.52
N ALA A 77 4.64 -8.35 3.67
CA ALA A 77 4.84 -9.80 3.64
C ALA A 77 5.28 -10.33 5.02
N PRO A 78 4.80 -11.52 5.46
CA PRO A 78 5.19 -12.10 6.74
C PRO A 78 6.69 -12.34 6.85
N ASN A 79 7.32 -12.82 5.77
CA ASN A 79 8.77 -12.99 5.68
C ASN A 79 9.43 -11.64 5.33
N PRO A 80 10.34 -11.09 6.17
CA PRO A 80 11.08 -9.87 5.87
C PRO A 80 11.86 -9.93 4.55
N ASP A 81 12.42 -11.09 4.20
CA ASP A 81 13.22 -11.26 2.98
C ASP A 81 12.38 -11.25 1.70
N ALA A 82 11.08 -11.52 1.82
CA ALA A 82 10.14 -11.44 0.71
C ALA A 82 9.65 -10.01 0.44
N ARG A 83 9.94 -9.08 1.35
CA ARG A 83 9.62 -7.66 1.15
C ARG A 83 10.58 -7.10 0.10
N PRO A 84 10.19 -6.11 -0.70
CA PRO A 84 11.15 -5.31 -1.48
C PRO A 84 12.02 -4.44 -0.56
N ASP A 85 13.15 -3.95 -1.04
CA ASP A 85 13.83 -2.83 -0.37
C ASP A 85 13.11 -1.51 -0.71
N ILE A 86 13.45 -0.45 0.00
CA ILE A 86 12.77 0.84 -0.17
C ILE A 86 13.02 1.46 -1.55
N GLU A 87 14.15 1.15 -2.18
CA GLU A 87 14.48 1.63 -3.53
C GLU A 87 13.58 1.00 -4.59
N ALA A 88 13.35 -0.32 -4.50
CA ALA A 88 12.42 -1.06 -5.33
C ALA A 88 10.98 -0.59 -5.12
N VAL A 89 10.58 -0.28 -3.89
CA VAL A 89 9.26 0.33 -3.60
C VAL A 89 9.13 1.68 -4.30
N ALA A 90 10.12 2.56 -4.17
CA ALA A 90 10.11 3.87 -4.81
C ALA A 90 10.09 3.76 -6.35
N ALA A 91 10.85 2.84 -6.93
CA ALA A 91 10.83 2.57 -8.37
C ALA A 91 9.44 2.11 -8.84
N ALA A 92 8.82 1.16 -8.14
CA ALA A 92 7.47 0.69 -8.45
C ALA A 92 6.43 1.82 -8.38
N LEU A 93 6.50 2.68 -7.35
CA LEU A 93 5.60 3.84 -7.22
C LEU A 93 5.76 4.82 -8.37
N ARG A 94 6.99 5.12 -8.80
CA ARG A 94 7.23 6.01 -9.97
C ARG A 94 6.54 5.48 -11.23
N VAL A 95 6.63 4.17 -11.48
CA VAL A 95 5.96 3.52 -12.62
C VAL A 95 4.44 3.64 -12.50
N ILE A 96 3.88 3.38 -11.32
CA ILE A 96 2.43 3.47 -11.09
C ILE A 96 1.94 4.92 -11.28
N LEU A 97 2.65 5.91 -10.75
CA LEU A 97 2.29 7.33 -10.86
C LEU A 97 2.37 7.85 -12.31
N ALA A 98 3.33 7.35 -13.10
CA ALA A 98 3.43 7.70 -14.52
C ALA A 98 2.18 7.26 -15.31
N GLN A 99 1.62 6.09 -14.99
CA GLN A 99 0.41 5.58 -15.64
C GLN A 99 -0.83 6.43 -15.30
N VAL A 100 -0.94 6.91 -14.06
CA VAL A 100 -2.02 7.83 -13.64
C VAL A 100 -1.93 9.17 -14.38
N SER A 101 -0.72 9.71 -14.49
CA SER A 101 -0.45 11.00 -15.18
C SER A 101 -0.73 10.95 -16.69
N LEU A 102 -0.70 9.76 -17.29
CA LEU A 102 -1.05 9.55 -18.70
C LEU A 102 -2.56 9.39 -18.88
N CYS A 103 -3.25 8.73 -17.95
CA CYS A 103 -4.71 8.58 -18.01
C CYS A 103 -5.42 9.93 -17.83
N HIS A 104 -4.93 10.80 -16.93
CA HIS A 104 -5.52 12.12 -16.68
C HIS A 104 -5.36 13.09 -17.88
N ARG A 105 -4.31 12.92 -18.69
CA ARG A 105 -4.08 13.73 -19.91
C ARG A 105 -4.96 13.32 -21.10
N ARG A 106 -5.48 12.09 -21.12
CA ARG A 106 -6.36 11.62 -22.21
C ARG A 106 -7.83 12.02 -22.02
N SER A 107 -8.24 12.43 -20.82
CA SER A 107 -9.59 12.95 -20.57
C SER A 107 -9.83 14.36 -21.14
N GLY A 108 -8.78 15.04 -21.61
CA GLY A 108 -8.85 16.31 -22.33
C GLY A 108 -8.47 16.15 -23.80
N GLY A 109 -9.26 15.42 -24.58
CA GLY A 109 -9.14 15.41 -26.04
C GLY A 109 -9.75 16.68 -26.66
N PRO A 110 -9.17 17.25 -27.73
CA PRO A 110 -9.61 18.52 -28.30
C PRO A 110 -11.00 18.35 -28.92
N GLY A 111 -11.90 19.29 -28.64
CA GLY A 111 -13.15 19.44 -29.37
C GLY A 111 -12.84 19.70 -30.84
N GLY A 112 -12.78 18.62 -31.63
CA GLY A 112 -12.68 18.66 -33.08
C GLY A 112 -14.01 19.14 -33.66
N GLY A 113 -13.95 20.23 -34.42
CA GLY A 113 -15.07 20.76 -35.16
C GLY A 113 -15.56 19.85 -36.29
N GLY A 114 -16.86 19.92 -36.53
CA GLY A 114 -17.53 19.72 -37.82
C GLY A 114 -18.73 20.68 -37.79
N GLY A 115 -18.98 21.55 -38.76
CA GLY A 115 -18.79 21.41 -40.19
C GLY A 115 -20.08 20.88 -40.82
N GLY A 116 -20.83 21.75 -41.49
CA GLY A 116 -22.07 21.45 -42.24
C GLY A 116 -23.30 22.08 -41.56
N GLY A 117 -24.10 22.96 -42.17
CA GLY A 117 -24.34 23.22 -43.58
C GLY A 117 -25.86 23.21 -43.77
N ASN A 118 -26.48 24.38 -43.90
CA ASN A 118 -27.40 24.79 -44.97
C ASN A 118 -27.83 26.24 -44.76
#